data_AF-A0A8J8GY83-F1
#
_entry.id   AF-A0A8J8GY83-F1
#
_cell.length_a   1.000
_cell.length_b   1.000
_cell.length_c   1.000
_cell.angle_alpha   90.00
_cell.angle_beta   90.00
_cell.angle_gamma   90.00
#
_symmetry.space_group_name_H-M   'P 1'
#
loop_
_entity.id
_entity.type
_entity.pdbx_description
1 polymer ?
#
loop_
_entity_poly.entity_id
_entity_poly.type
_entity_poly.pdbx_seq_one_letter_code
_entity_poly.pdbx_strand_id
1 'polypeptide(L)'
;MASRTLAHYVTVADEKGEQHTFGPDSDVPAWASKAITNPAAWADGDVDQVDGSEDGGEGDGPKPYSKWLKADLEAEVDRRNEGREDDDLIEVDEPGNKPELVAALEADDAAQA
;
A
#
# COMPACT_ATOMS: atom_id res chain seq x y z
N MET A 1 12.80 -13.16 -18.35
CA MET A 1 12.17 -13.39 -17.04
C MET A 1 13.16 -12.88 -16.01
N ALA A 2 12.84 -11.80 -15.30
CA ALA A 2 13.74 -11.26 -14.28
C ALA A 2 13.59 -12.10 -13.01
N SER A 3 14.50 -13.03 -12.76
CA SER A 3 14.59 -13.78 -11.51
C SER A 3 15.28 -12.91 -10.45
N ARG A 4 14.54 -12.51 -9.41
CA ARG A 4 15.11 -11.82 -8.24
C ARG A 4 15.68 -12.86 -7.28
N THR A 5 16.87 -12.59 -6.76
CA THR A 5 17.59 -13.45 -5.81
C THR A 5 17.40 -12.98 -4.37
N LEU A 6 17.31 -13.94 -3.45
CA LEU A 6 17.20 -13.66 -2.02
C LEU A 6 18.58 -13.47 -1.38
N ALA A 7 18.65 -12.68 -0.33
CA ALA A 7 19.85 -12.56 0.51
C ALA A 7 19.95 -13.70 1.54
N HIS A 8 18.80 -14.21 1.97
CA HIS A 8 18.67 -15.18 3.06
C HIS A 8 17.58 -16.22 2.76
N TYR A 9 17.48 -17.25 3.60
CA TYR A 9 16.35 -18.17 3.55
C TYR A 9 15.08 -17.48 4.05
N VAL A 10 14.04 -17.50 3.21
CA VAL A 10 12.75 -16.87 3.50
C VAL A 10 11.66 -17.91 3.44
N THR A 11 10.87 -18.01 4.50
CA THR A 11 9.66 -18.82 4.52
C THR A 11 8.46 -17.92 4.25
N VAL A 12 7.68 -18.27 3.23
CA VAL A 12 6.48 -17.55 2.81
C VAL A 12 5.32 -18.53 2.72
N ALA A 13 4.14 -18.11 3.19
CA ALA A 13 2.92 -18.90 3.03
C ALA A 13 2.28 -18.60 1.66
N ASP A 14 1.83 -19.64 0.96
CA ASP A 14 0.99 -19.47 -0.22
C ASP A 14 -0.46 -19.07 0.15
N GLU A 15 -1.31 -18.86 -0.86
CA GLU A 15 -2.73 -18.50 -0.67
C GLU A 15 -3.54 -19.58 0.06
N LYS A 16 -3.03 -20.82 0.14
CA LYS A 16 -3.64 -21.94 0.87
C LYS A 16 -3.08 -22.09 2.28
N GLY A 17 -2.13 -21.24 2.68
CA GLY A 17 -1.44 -21.28 3.96
C GLY A 17 -0.29 -22.29 4.03
N GLU A 18 0.13 -22.88 2.90
CA GLU A 18 1.26 -23.80 2.82
C GLU A 18 2.58 -23.01 2.86
N GLN A 19 3.50 -23.41 3.74
CA GLN A 19 4.78 -22.74 3.91
C GLN A 19 5.79 -23.24 2.88
N HIS A 20 6.25 -22.34 2.02
CA HIS A 20 7.36 -22.57 1.09
C HIS A 20 8.59 -21.81 1.56
N THR A 21 9.74 -22.49 1.57
CA THR A 21 11.03 -21.86 1.92
C THR A 21 11.89 -21.71 0.68
N PHE A 22 12.29 -20.49 0.39
CA PHE A 22 13.16 -20.11 -0.72
C PHE A 22 14.52 -19.67 -0.20
N GLY A 23 15.59 -20.15 -0.82
CA GLY A 23 16.97 -19.76 -0.51
C GLY A 23 17.54 -18.75 -1.50
N PRO A 24 18.76 -18.25 -1.26
CA PRO A 24 19.45 -17.31 -2.14
C PRO A 24 19.68 -17.85 -3.57
N ASP A 25 19.85 -19.17 -3.71
CA ASP A 25 20.03 -19.85 -5.00
C ASP A 25 18.70 -20.39 -5.58
N SER A 26 17.56 -20.09 -4.96
CA SER A 26 16.25 -20.56 -5.42
C SER A 26 15.60 -19.53 -6.35
N ASP A 27 15.02 -20.00 -7.45
CA ASP A 27 14.15 -19.17 -8.27
C ASP A 27 12.86 -18.86 -7.50
N VAL A 28 12.68 -17.60 -7.12
CA VAL A 28 11.48 -17.12 -6.42
C VAL A 28 10.37 -16.87 -7.45
N PRO A 29 9.24 -17.58 -7.37
CA PRO A 29 8.11 -17.36 -8.26
C PRO A 29 7.42 -16.01 -7.98
N ALA A 30 6.72 -15.45 -8.97
CA ALA A 30 6.08 -14.14 -8.89
C ALA A 30 5.09 -13.98 -7.71
N TRP A 31 4.41 -15.07 -7.31
CA TRP A 31 3.52 -15.05 -6.16
C TRP A 31 4.29 -14.90 -4.83
N ALA A 32 5.47 -15.51 -4.74
CA ALA A 32 6.32 -15.43 -3.56
C ALA A 32 7.02 -14.07 -3.49
N SER A 33 7.46 -13.51 -4.64
CA SER A 33 8.01 -12.16 -4.66
C SER A 33 6.99 -11.11 -4.23
N LYS A 34 5.71 -11.31 -4.58
CA LYS A 34 4.58 -10.49 -4.11
C LYS A 34 4.37 -10.57 -2.59
N ALA A 35 4.58 -11.74 -2.00
CA ALA A 35 4.37 -11.95 -0.58
C ALA A 35 5.59 -11.58 0.29
N ILE A 36 6.80 -11.54 -0.28
CA ILE A 36 8.02 -11.16 0.43
C ILE A 36 8.19 -9.63 0.38
N THR A 37 7.56 -8.95 1.33
CA THR A 37 7.55 -7.48 1.45
C THR A 37 8.76 -6.90 2.21
N ASN A 38 9.63 -7.75 2.76
CA ASN A 38 10.82 -7.31 3.51
C ASN A 38 12.00 -7.02 2.56
N PRO A 39 12.46 -5.77 2.42
CA PRO A 39 13.62 -5.43 1.58
C PRO A 39 14.91 -6.16 1.96
N ALA A 40 15.13 -6.42 3.25
CA ALA A 40 16.31 -7.14 3.71
C ALA A 40 16.30 -8.64 3.33
N ALA A 41 15.18 -9.17 2.86
CA ALA A 41 15.10 -10.52 2.32
C ALA A 41 15.72 -10.63 0.92
N TRP A 42 15.83 -9.52 0.19
CA TRP A 42 16.26 -9.46 -1.20
C TRP A 42 17.75 -9.09 -1.30
N ALA A 43 18.49 -9.74 -2.20
CA ALA A 43 19.93 -9.48 -2.37
C ALA A 43 20.23 -8.06 -2.85
N ASP A 44 19.34 -7.49 -3.67
CA ASP A 44 19.45 -6.11 -4.17
C ASP A 44 18.83 -5.08 -3.21
N GLY A 45 18.16 -5.53 -2.15
CA GLY A 45 17.43 -4.66 -1.22
C GLY A 45 16.14 -4.06 -1.80
N ASP A 46 15.70 -4.52 -2.96
CA ASP A 46 14.52 -4.04 -3.69
C ASP A 46 13.36 -5.05 -3.57
N VAL A 47 12.20 -4.59 -3.08
CA VAL A 47 10.97 -5.38 -2.98
C VAL A 47 10.11 -5.14 -4.21
N ASP A 48 9.43 -6.18 -4.69
CA ASP A 48 8.36 -5.96 -5.67
C ASP A 48 7.22 -5.34 -4.88
N GLN A 49 7.11 -4.01 -4.98
CA GLN A 49 6.04 -3.28 -4.34
C GLN A 49 4.76 -3.66 -5.07
N VAL A 50 4.10 -4.71 -4.59
CA VAL A 50 2.84 -5.08 -5.17
C VAL A 50 1.81 -4.09 -4.69
N ASP A 51 1.42 -3.27 -5.64
CA ASP A 51 0.17 -2.54 -5.70
C ASP A 51 -0.97 -3.52 -5.37
N GLY A 52 -1.27 -3.60 -4.08
CA GLY A 52 -2.28 -4.45 -3.48
C GLY A 52 -3.45 -3.61 -2.99
N SER A 53 -3.79 -2.54 -3.72
CA SER A 53 -5.06 -1.82 -3.54
C SER A 53 -6.13 -2.52 -4.38
N GLU A 54 -6.64 -3.65 -3.87
CA GLU A 54 -7.98 -4.13 -4.21
C GLU A 54 -8.87 -3.95 -2.98
N ASP A 55 -9.52 -2.79 -2.95
CA ASP A 55 -10.89 -2.50 -2.48
C ASP A 55 -11.48 -3.23 -1.25
N GLY A 56 -11.79 -2.44 -0.21
CA GLY A 56 -13.07 -2.57 0.50
C GLY A 56 -13.06 -3.05 1.97
N GLY A 57 -13.44 -2.16 2.89
CA GLY A 57 -14.34 -2.53 3.98
C GLY A 57 -13.93 -2.21 5.43
N GLU A 58 -14.61 -1.19 5.98
CA GLU A 58 -15.08 -1.06 7.37
C GLU A 58 -14.07 -1.21 8.53
N GLY A 59 -13.71 -0.06 9.11
CA GLY A 59 -13.12 0.01 10.45
C GLY A 59 -13.31 1.41 11.00
N ASP A 60 -14.29 1.55 11.88
CA ASP A 60 -14.50 2.69 12.78
C ASP A 60 -13.24 2.85 13.66
N GLY A 61 -12.27 3.59 13.13
CA GLY A 61 -10.95 3.78 13.70
C GLY A 61 -10.11 4.62 12.74
N PRO A 62 -9.16 5.42 13.24
CA PRO A 62 -8.41 6.36 12.41
C PRO A 62 -7.73 5.60 11.26
N LYS A 63 -8.19 5.85 10.02
CA LYS A 63 -7.56 5.26 8.84
C LYS A 63 -6.11 5.74 8.84
N PRO A 64 -5.10 4.84 8.78
CA PRO A 64 -3.72 5.25 8.82
C PRO A 64 -3.30 5.77 7.43
N TYR A 65 -3.85 6.91 7.00
CA TYR A 65 -3.53 7.59 5.74
C TYR A 65 -2.01 7.83 5.60
N SER A 66 -1.31 7.99 6.72
CA SER A 66 0.16 8.05 6.78
C SER A 66 0.88 6.87 6.11
N LYS A 67 0.24 5.69 6.02
CA LYS A 67 0.78 4.48 5.38
C LYS A 67 0.46 4.37 3.89
N TRP A 68 -0.48 5.17 3.37
CA TRP A 68 -0.90 5.12 1.97
C TRP A 68 0.11 5.82 1.07
N LEU A 69 0.13 5.48 -0.22
CA LEU A 69 0.96 6.21 -1.18
C LEU A 69 0.30 7.56 -1.49
N LYS A 70 1.10 8.51 -1.99
CA LYS A 70 0.57 9.81 -2.40
C LYS A 70 -0.58 9.64 -3.43
N ALA A 71 -0.38 8.75 -4.40
CA ALA A 71 -1.39 8.46 -5.43
C ALA A 71 -2.69 7.90 -4.82
N ASP A 72 -2.60 7.02 -3.83
CA ASP A 72 -3.78 6.48 -3.13
C ASP A 72 -4.51 7.58 -2.34
N LEU A 73 -3.77 8.53 -1.76
CA LEU A 73 -4.34 9.65 -1.00
C LEU A 73 -5.02 10.66 -1.93
N GLU A 74 -4.44 10.96 -3.09
CA GLU A 74 -5.09 11.79 -4.11
C GLU A 74 -6.37 11.09 -4.64
N ALA A 75 -6.30 9.79 -4.94
CA ALA A 75 -7.47 9.02 -5.35
C ALA A 75 -8.57 8.96 -4.27
N GLU A 76 -8.19 8.90 -2.98
CA GLU A 76 -9.12 8.96 -1.86
C GLU A 76 -9.82 10.31 -1.79
N VAL A 77 -9.07 11.41 -1.94
CA VAL A 77 -9.61 12.78 -1.97
C VAL A 77 -10.58 12.93 -3.14
N ASP A 78 -10.18 12.50 -4.34
CA ASP A 78 -11.02 12.53 -5.54
C ASP A 78 -12.31 11.73 -5.35
N ARG A 79 -12.21 10.51 -4.81
CA ARG A 79 -13.37 9.66 -4.53
C ARG A 79 -14.31 10.29 -3.51
N ARG A 80 -13.79 11.00 -2.50
CA ARG A 80 -14.64 11.70 -1.52
C ARG A 80 -15.29 12.93 -2.11
N ASN A 81 -14.58 13.64 -2.98
CA ASN A 81 -15.08 14.79 -3.71
C ASN A 81 -16.11 14.38 -4.78
N GLU A 82 -16.07 13.13 -5.24
CA GLU A 82 -17.01 12.58 -6.21
C GLU A 82 -18.44 12.48 -5.61
N GLY A 83 -19.24 13.52 -5.86
CA GLY A 83 -20.62 13.64 -5.39
C GLY A 83 -20.83 14.60 -4.22
N ARG A 84 -19.80 15.37 -3.83
CA ARG A 84 -19.94 16.49 -2.90
C ARG A 84 -20.26 17.78 -3.62
N GLU A 85 -20.96 18.68 -2.93
CA GLU A 85 -21.14 20.06 -3.38
C GLU A 85 -19.84 20.83 -3.19
N ASP A 86 -19.61 21.89 -3.99
CA ASP A 86 -18.33 22.62 -4.02
C ASP A 86 -17.87 23.10 -2.63
N ASP A 87 -18.81 23.38 -1.71
CA ASP A 87 -18.54 23.83 -0.34
C ASP A 87 -18.11 22.70 0.62
N ASP A 88 -18.34 21.42 0.27
CA ASP A 88 -17.99 20.23 1.05
C ASP A 88 -16.75 19.51 0.53
N LEU A 89 -16.10 20.07 -0.51
CA LEU A 89 -14.91 19.49 -1.10
C LEU A 89 -13.71 19.55 -0.15
N ILE A 90 -12.91 18.49 -0.19
CA ILE A 90 -11.61 18.45 0.48
C ILE A 90 -10.64 19.28 -0.36
N GLU A 91 -10.39 20.51 0.07
CA GLU A 91 -9.44 21.42 -0.57
C GLU A 91 -7.99 20.99 -0.27
N VAL A 92 -7.25 20.64 -1.33
CA VAL A 92 -5.81 20.35 -1.27
C VAL A 92 -5.10 21.09 -2.38
N ASP A 93 -3.98 21.76 -2.05
CA ASP A 93 -3.15 22.47 -3.04
C ASP A 93 -2.48 21.46 -3.98
N GLU A 94 -2.88 21.37 -5.25
CA GLU A 94 -2.23 20.46 -6.21
C GLU A 94 -0.92 21.03 -6.81
N PRO A 95 0.18 20.25 -6.85
CA PRO A 95 0.32 18.88 -6.35
C PRO A 95 0.58 18.86 -4.83
N GLY A 96 -0.35 18.29 -4.07
CA GLY A 96 -0.29 18.29 -2.61
C GLY A 96 0.83 17.39 -2.12
N ASN A 97 1.48 17.76 -1.02
CA ASN A 97 2.44 16.85 -0.39
C ASN A 97 1.68 15.76 0.38
N LYS A 98 2.25 14.56 0.46
CA LYS A 98 1.70 13.44 1.24
C LYS A 98 1.18 13.86 2.63
N PRO A 99 1.93 14.62 3.47
CA PRO A 99 1.41 15.06 4.76
C PRO A 99 0.18 15.97 4.68
N GLU A 100 0.02 16.79 3.63
CA GLU A 100 -1.15 17.66 3.46
C GLU A 100 -2.39 16.87 3.07
N LEU A 101 -2.24 15.91 2.15
CA LEU A 101 -3.32 15.00 1.77
C LEU A 101 -3.81 14.16 2.97
N VAL A 102 -2.88 13.68 3.80
CA VAL A 102 -3.21 12.98 5.05
C VAL A 102 -3.99 13.90 5.99
N ALA A 103 -3.48 15.11 6.24
CA ALA A 103 -4.13 16.04 7.14
C ALA A 103 -5.54 16.44 6.66
N ALA A 104 -5.72 16.63 5.35
CA ALA A 104 -7.01 16.98 4.76
C ALA A 104 -8.03 15.84 4.91
N LEU A 105 -7.62 14.59 4.65
CA LEU A 105 -8.47 13.41 4.83
C LEU A 105 -8.83 13.15 6.30
N GLU A 106 -7.88 13.36 7.23
CA GLU A 106 -8.14 13.25 8.66
C GLU A 106 -9.07 14.36 9.17
N ALA A 107 -8.89 15.59 8.68
CA ALA A 107 -9.76 16.72 9.02
C ALA A 107 -11.19 16.50 8.52
N ASP A 108 -11.36 15.94 7.32
CA ASP A 108 -12.66 15.57 6.77
C ASP A 108 -13.34 14.47 7.59
N ASP A 109 -12.63 13.39 7.92
CA ASP A 109 -13.17 12.33 8.80
C ASP A 109 -13.58 12.89 10.17
N ALA A 110 -12.78 13.79 10.74
CA ALA A 110 -13.09 14.43 12.01
C ALA A 110 -14.29 15.39 11.94
N ALA A 111 -14.57 15.99 10.78
CA ALA A 111 -15.74 16.82 10.55
C ALA A 111 -17.02 16.01 10.32
N GLN A 112 -16.89 14.77 9.84
CA GLN A 112 -17.99 13.85 9.54
C GLN A 112 -18.35 12.91 10.72
N ALA A 113 -17.56 12.90 11.80
CA ALA A 113 -17.76 12.09 13.02
C ALA A 113 -18.79 12.70 13.99
#